data_AF-A0A7N0VLC2-F1
#
_entry.id   AF-A0A7N0VLC2-F1
#
_cell.length_a   1.000
_cell.length_b   1.000
_cell.length_c   1.000
_cell.angle_alpha   90.00
_cell.angle_beta   90.00
_cell.angle_gamma   90.00
#
_symmetry.space_group_name_H-M   'P 1'
#
loop_
_entity.id
_entity.type
_entity.pdbx_description
1 polymer ?
#
loop_
_entity_poly.entity_id
_entity_poly.type
_entity_poly.pdbx_seq_one_letter_code
_entity_poly.pdbx_strand_id
1 'polypeptide(L)'
;MVIHVISALPVPKGVLRRIEKRFAAFIWDAGGDKRRHWISFDKMCRPYGCGGLNLCRLQDMKKSMQAKLAWKRLQRDSVWAEFISRKYRANGARRKSGLWKEL
;
A
#
# COMPACT_ATOMS: atom_id res chain seq x y z
N MET A 1 -5.93 8.94 7.93
CA MET A 1 -6.89 7.83 8.13
C MET A 1 -6.64 6.61 7.23
N VAL A 2 -6.61 6.72 5.89
CA VAL A 2 -6.46 5.57 4.95
C VAL A 2 -5.10 4.84 5.07
N ILE A 3 -4.03 5.60 5.30
CA ILE A 3 -2.67 5.08 5.49
C ILE A 3 -2.60 4.05 6.64
N HIS A 4 -3.27 4.34 7.75
CA HIS A 4 -3.30 3.47 8.92
C HIS A 4 -3.98 2.13 8.64
N VAL A 5 -5.09 2.16 7.88
CA VAL A 5 -5.85 0.96 7.51
C VAL A 5 -5.04 0.06 6.58
N ILE A 6 -4.40 0.63 5.56
CA ILE A 6 -3.55 -0.13 4.62
C ILE A 6 -2.35 -0.76 5.34
N SER A 7 -1.78 -0.06 6.32
CA SER A 7 -0.66 -0.57 7.11
C SER A 7 -1.03 -1.74 8.02
N ALA A 8 -2.26 -1.76 8.55
CA ALA A 8 -2.69 -2.72 9.56
C ALA A 8 -3.37 -3.98 8.97
N LEU A 9 -3.96 -3.87 7.77
CA LEU A 9 -4.79 -4.94 7.21
C LEU A 9 -4.09 -5.74 6.09
N PRO A 10 -4.42 -7.03 5.96
CA PRO A 10 -4.05 -7.81 4.78
C PRO A 10 -4.93 -7.40 3.58
N VAL A 11 -4.62 -6.26 2.96
CA VAL A 11 -5.37 -5.80 1.78
C VAL A 11 -5.06 -6.72 0.58
N PRO A 12 -6.07 -7.31 -0.09
CA PRO A 12 -5.86 -8.13 -1.28
C PRO A 12 -5.26 -7.32 -2.43
N LYS A 13 -4.35 -7.94 -3.20
CA LYS A 13 -3.69 -7.29 -4.36
C LYS A 13 -4.70 -6.75 -5.38
N GLY A 14 -5.84 -7.42 -5.57
CA GLY A 14 -6.89 -6.98 -6.48
C GLY A 14 -7.52 -5.64 -6.09
N VAL A 15 -7.66 -5.37 -4.79
CA VAL A 15 -8.18 -4.08 -4.29
C VAL A 15 -7.18 -2.97 -4.58
N LEU A 16 -5.89 -3.21 -4.28
CA LEU A 16 -4.83 -2.24 -4.57
C LEU A 16 -4.77 -1.90 -6.06
N ARG A 17 -4.86 -2.90 -6.94
CA ARG A 17 -4.92 -2.68 -8.39
C ARG A 17 -6.13 -1.87 -8.84
N ARG A 18 -7.30 -2.04 -8.21
CA ARG A 18 -8.50 -1.24 -8.52
C ARG A 18 -8.30 0.22 -8.13
N ILE A 19 -7.62 0.49 -7.02
CA ILE A 19 -7.27 1.85 -6.60
C ILE A 19 -6.25 2.47 -7.56
N GLU A 20 -5.18 1.74 -7.91
CA GLU A 20 -4.18 2.18 -8.90
C GLU A 20 -4.81 2.49 -10.26
N LYS A 21 -5.80 1.70 -10.71
CA LYS A 21 -6.58 2.01 -11.92
C LYS A 21 -7.32 3.35 -11.82
N ARG A 22 -7.88 3.68 -10.65
CA ARG A 22 -8.53 4.98 -10.45
C ARG A 22 -7.54 6.13 -10.43
N PHE A 23 -6.35 5.93 -9.86
CA PHE A 23 -5.27 6.92 -9.95
C PHE A 23 -4.80 7.13 -11.39
N ALA A 24 -4.62 6.04 -12.14
CA ALA A 24 -4.29 6.12 -13.56
C ALA A 24 -5.40 6.85 -14.35
N ALA A 25 -6.67 6.53 -14.09
CA ALA A 25 -7.80 7.21 -14.71
C ALA A 25 -7.77 8.70 -14.40
N PHE A 26 -7.58 9.09 -13.13
CA PHE A 26 -7.48 10.50 -12.72
C PHE A 26 -6.34 11.25 -13.40
N ILE A 27 -5.14 10.66 -13.48
CA ILE A 27 -3.98 11.29 -14.13
C ILE A 27 -4.21 11.53 -15.62
N TRP A 28 -4.91 10.60 -16.28
CA TRP A 28 -5.19 10.67 -17.71
C TRP A 28 -6.53 11.31 -18.05
N ASP A 29 -7.33 11.68 -17.05
CA ASP A 29 -8.58 12.40 -17.25
C ASP A 29 -8.27 13.88 -17.45
N ALA A 30 -8.76 14.44 -18.55
CA ALA A 30 -8.55 15.83 -18.91
C ALA A 30 -9.91 16.50 -19.11
N GLY A 31 -10.56 16.85 -18.00
CA GLY A 31 -11.78 17.64 -18.01
C GLY A 31 -13.05 16.90 -18.45
N GLY A 32 -13.12 15.59 -18.22
CA GLY A 32 -14.35 14.81 -18.42
C GLY A 32 -14.38 13.96 -19.69
N ASP A 33 -13.39 14.10 -20.57
CA ASP A 33 -13.26 13.24 -21.74
C ASP A 33 -12.16 12.17 -21.53
N LYS A 34 -12.52 10.90 -21.68
CA LYS A 34 -11.63 9.78 -21.39
C LYS A 34 -10.51 9.70 -22.42
N ARG A 35 -9.34 10.26 -22.12
CA ARG A 35 -8.16 10.12 -22.98
C ARG A 35 -7.56 8.73 -22.88
N ARG A 36 -6.88 8.31 -23.96
CA ARG A 36 -6.12 7.05 -23.99
C ARG A 36 -4.95 7.11 -23.01
N HIS A 37 -4.71 6.01 -22.32
CA HIS A 37 -3.52 5.83 -21.49
C HIS A 37 -2.29 5.67 -22.38
N TRP A 38 -1.45 6.70 -22.47
CA TRP A 38 -0.22 6.65 -23.29
C TRP A 38 0.90 5.82 -22.65
N ILE A 39 0.93 5.79 -21.32
CA ILE A 39 1.94 5.09 -20.53
C ILE A 39 1.24 4.27 -19.45
N SER A 40 1.69 3.04 -19.23
CA SER A 40 1.15 2.21 -18.14
C SER A 40 1.48 2.83 -16.78
N PHE A 41 0.56 2.67 -15.82
CA PHE A 41 0.76 3.19 -14.46
C PHE A 41 2.05 2.66 -13.81
N ASP A 42 2.39 1.39 -14.04
CA ASP A 42 3.64 0.79 -13.54
C ASP A 42 4.91 1.46 -14.12
N LYS A 43 4.89 1.87 -15.40
CA LYS A 43 6.01 2.61 -15.99
C LYS A 43 6.13 4.03 -15.42
N MET A 44 5.00 4.67 -15.13
CA MET A 44 5.01 5.97 -14.44
C MET A 44 5.56 5.88 -13.01
N CYS A 45 5.42 4.74 -12.35
CA CYS A 45 5.94 4.56 -11.00
C CYS A 45 7.46 4.41 -10.91
N ARG A 46 8.18 4.39 -12.04
CA ARG A 46 9.64 4.30 -12.03
C ARG A 46 10.28 5.61 -11.57
N PRO A 47 11.50 5.57 -11.00
CA PRO A 47 12.26 6.79 -10.69
C PRO A 47 12.45 7.68 -11.92
N TYR A 48 12.65 8.98 -11.69
CA TYR A 48 12.86 9.95 -12.77
C TYR A 48 14.03 9.56 -13.71
N GLY A 49 15.15 9.10 -13.15
CA GLY A 49 16.31 8.64 -13.93
C GLY A 49 16.04 7.41 -14.81
N CYS A 50 14.91 6.72 -14.62
CA CYS A 50 14.46 5.59 -15.42
C CYS A 50 13.28 5.95 -16.35
N GLY A 51 13.02 7.25 -16.58
CA GLY A 51 11.95 7.74 -17.45
C GLY A 51 10.54 7.64 -16.85
N GLY A 52 10.41 7.51 -15.53
CA GLY A 52 9.13 7.55 -14.83
C GLY A 52 8.84 8.89 -14.16
N LEU A 53 7.70 8.98 -13.47
CA LEU A 53 7.24 10.14 -12.71
C LEU A 53 7.52 10.02 -11.20
N ASN A 54 8.29 8.99 -10.79
CA ASN A 54 8.61 8.69 -9.40
C ASN A 54 7.37 8.50 -8.51
N LEU A 55 6.26 8.04 -9.09
CA LEU A 55 5.04 7.70 -8.34
C LEU A 55 5.22 6.36 -7.61
N CYS A 56 4.77 6.24 -6.37
CA CYS A 56 4.87 4.97 -5.66
C CYS A 56 3.75 4.00 -6.07
N ARG A 57 4.12 2.75 -6.41
CA ARG A 57 3.13 1.66 -6.52
C ARG A 57 2.49 1.42 -5.17
N LEU A 58 1.19 1.21 -5.13
CA LEU A 58 0.45 1.07 -3.88
C LEU A 58 0.83 -0.22 -3.15
N GLN A 59 1.25 -1.25 -3.88
CA GLN A 59 1.82 -2.47 -3.29
C GLN A 59 3.12 -2.20 -2.53
N ASP A 60 4.01 -1.40 -3.11
CA ASP A 60 5.30 -1.07 -2.50
C ASP A 60 5.10 -0.14 -1.30
N MET A 61 4.18 0.83 -1.41
CA MET A 61 3.76 1.68 -0.31
C MET A 61 3.14 0.88 0.85
N LYS A 62 2.29 -0.12 0.54
CA LYS A 62 1.75 -1.02 1.57
C LYS A 62 2.87 -1.76 2.29
N LYS A 63 3.81 -2.36 1.55
CA LYS A 63 4.94 -3.10 2.12
C LYS A 63 5.80 -2.22 3.01
N SER A 64 6.17 -1.03 2.56
CA SER A 64 6.98 -0.10 3.34
C SER A 64 6.27 0.36 4.62
N MET A 65 4.95 0.60 4.55
CA MET A 65 4.14 0.94 5.72
C MET A 65 4.05 -0.20 6.72
N GLN A 66 3.91 -1.44 6.25
CA GLN A 66 3.91 -2.62 7.10
C GLN A 66 5.27 -2.81 7.79
N ALA A 67 6.37 -2.66 7.06
CA ALA A 67 7.71 -2.69 7.64
C ALA A 67 7.92 -1.59 8.68
N LYS A 68 7.50 -0.35 8.38
CA LYS A 68 7.56 0.78 9.34
C LYS A 68 6.74 0.50 10.61
N LEU A 69 5.55 -0.08 10.47
CA LEU A 69 4.71 -0.45 11.61
C LEU A 69 5.33 -1.58 12.43
N ALA A 70 5.93 -2.58 11.77
CA ALA A 70 6.65 -3.66 12.42
C ALA A 70 7.85 -3.14 13.22
N TRP A 71 8.62 -2.22 12.63
CA TRP A 71 9.75 -1.58 13.30
C TRP A 71 9.33 -0.81 14.56
N LYS A 72 8.31 0.05 14.45
CA LYS A 72 7.75 0.78 15.61
C LYS A 72 7.24 -0.14 16.71
N ARG A 73 6.67 -1.27 16.32
CA ARG A 73 6.24 -2.29 17.28
C ARG A 73 7.43 -2.91 18.01
N LEU A 74 8.53 -3.20 17.32
CA LEU A 74 9.74 -3.73 17.95
C LEU A 74 10.33 -2.73 18.95
N GLN A 75 10.35 -1.45 18.59
CA GLN A 75 10.87 -0.38 19.45
C GLN A 75 9.94 -0.05 20.63
N ARG A 76 8.68 -0.51 20.61
CA ARG A 76 7.62 -0.15 21.59
C ARG A 76 7.42 1.37 21.72
N ASP A 77 7.66 2.10 20.63
CA ASP A 77 7.70 3.56 20.60
C ASP A 77 6.37 4.20 20.18
N SER A 78 5.32 3.40 20.01
CA SER A 78 4.08 3.87 19.41
C SER A 78 2.84 3.19 19.98
N VAL A 79 1.97 4.00 20.61
CA VAL A 79 0.63 3.61 21.07
C VAL A 79 -0.20 3.01 19.92
N TRP A 80 -0.05 3.54 18.71
CA TRP A 80 -0.71 3.01 17.51
C TRP A 80 -0.24 1.59 17.18
N ALA A 81 1.08 1.35 17.20
CA ALA A 81 1.63 0.03 16.95
C ALA A 81 1.13 -0.97 18.00
N GLU A 82 1.07 -0.57 19.27
CA GLU A 82 0.51 -1.38 20.34
C GLU A 82 -0.99 -1.66 20.16
N PHE A 83 -1.79 -0.64 19.83
CA PHE A 83 -3.22 -0.80 19.58
C PHE A 83 -3.50 -1.78 18.44
N ILE A 84 -2.84 -1.61 17.29
CA ILE A 84 -2.98 -2.53 16.15
C ILE A 84 -2.53 -3.94 16.52
N SER A 85 -1.45 -4.04 17.28
CA SER A 85 -0.96 -5.30 17.81
C SER A 85 -2.03 -5.99 18.65
N ARG A 86 -2.69 -5.30 19.58
CA ARG A 86 -3.72 -5.91 20.42
C ARG A 86 -4.99 -6.23 19.64
N LYS A 87 -5.41 -5.34 18.74
CA LYS A 87 -6.65 -5.48 17.97
C LYS A 87 -6.59 -6.57 16.88
N TYR A 88 -5.43 -6.72 16.23
CA TYR A 88 -5.27 -7.62 15.09
C TYR A 88 -4.30 -8.78 15.35
N ARG A 89 -3.70 -8.91 16.56
CA ARG A 89 -3.14 -10.20 17.01
C ARG A 89 -4.30 -11.16 17.21
N ALA A 90 -4.22 -12.28 16.51
CA ALA A 90 -5.18 -13.36 16.65
C ALA A 90 -5.18 -13.88 18.10
N ASN A 91 -6.33 -13.73 18.78
CA ASN A 91 -6.73 -14.68 19.81
C ASN A 91 -6.77 -16.07 19.16
N GLY A 92 -5.84 -16.95 19.53
CA GLY A 92 -5.89 -18.41 19.37
C GLY A 92 -5.81 -19.00 17.95
N ALA A 93 -6.29 -18.33 16.91
CA ALA A 93 -6.28 -18.88 15.57
C ALA A 93 -5.06 -18.40 14.80
N ARG A 94 -4.05 -19.27 14.70
CA ARG A 94 -2.95 -19.21 13.73
C ARG A 94 -3.50 -19.27 12.29
N ARG A 95 -4.32 -18.29 11.87
CA ARG A 95 -4.57 -18.02 10.45
C ARG A 95 -3.20 -17.68 9.91
N LYS A 96 -2.66 -18.54 9.04
CA LYS A 96 -1.47 -18.30 8.22
C LYS A 96 -1.72 -17.08 7.33
N SER A 97 -1.89 -15.90 7.91
CA SER A 97 -1.91 -14.67 7.14
C SER A 97 -0.47 -14.45 6.71
N GLY A 98 -0.22 -14.46 5.40
CA GLY A 98 1.08 -14.18 4.79
C GLY A 98 1.57 -12.75 5.01
N LEU A 99 1.03 -12.05 6.02
CA LEU A 99 1.39 -10.71 6.45
C LEU A 99 2.83 -10.64 7.03
N TRP A 100 3.35 -11.76 7.53
CA TRP A 100 4.58 -11.81 8.32
C TRP A 100 5.56 -12.90 7.88
N LYS A 101 5.38 -13.47 6.68
CA LYS A 101 6.34 -14.44 6.12
C LYS A 101 7.48 -13.80 5.33
N GLU A 102 7.33 -12.54 4.92
CA GLU A 102 8.32 -11.80 4.11
C GLU A 102 8.92 -10.61 4.88
N LEU A 103 8.84 -10.65 6.22
CA LEU A 103 9.67 -9.83 7.11
C LEU A 103 10.77 -10.72 7.67
#